data_AF-A0A955YJB6-F1
#
_entry.id   AF-A0A955YJB6-F1
#
_cell.length_a   1.000
_cell.length_b   1.000
_cell.length_c   1.000
_cell.angle_alpha   90.00
_cell.angle_beta   90.00
_cell.angle_gamma   90.00
#
_symmetry.space_group_name_H-M   'P 1'
#
loop_
_entity.id
_entity.type
_entity.pdbx_description
1 polymer ?
#
loop_
_entity_poly.entity_id
_entity_poly.type
_entity_poly.pdbx_seq_one_letter_code
_entity_poly.pdbx_strand_id
1 'polypeptide(L)' 'CGRCDNPCGNGQTCSGGVCCGPGLTGCGGSCVDTKTNEDHCGACNDVCSGTCINGSCCILVFCS' A
#
# COMPACT_ATOMS: atom_id res chain seq x y z
N CYS A 1 9.93 -12.78 -4.40
CA CYS A 1 8.87 -12.25 -3.54
C CYS A 1 8.08 -13.43 -2.99
N GLY A 2 8.10 -13.64 -1.68
CA GLY A 2 7.28 -14.65 -0.98
C GLY A 2 7.97 -15.98 -0.69
N ARG A 3 9.04 -16.32 -1.42
CA ARG A 3 9.94 -17.47 -1.20
C ARG A 3 11.25 -17.28 -1.96
N CYS A 4 12.23 -18.18 -1.75
CA CYS A 4 13.49 -18.23 -2.50
C CYS A 4 13.23 -18.37 -4.01
N ASP A 5 14.10 -17.74 -4.82
CA ASP A 5 14.15 -17.85 -6.30
C ASP A 5 12.84 -17.53 -7.05
N ASN A 6 11.98 -16.70 -6.46
CA ASN A 6 10.73 -16.24 -7.09
C ASN A 6 10.79 -14.74 -7.41
N PRO A 7 11.60 -14.27 -8.36
CA PRO A 7 11.69 -12.84 -8.69
C PRO A 7 10.35 -12.30 -9.16
N CYS A 8 10.10 -11.00 -8.91
CA CYS A 8 8.88 -10.36 -9.42
C CYS A 8 9.05 -10.06 -10.93
N GLY A 9 7.94 -9.98 -11.66
CA GLY A 9 7.96 -9.68 -13.10
C GLY A 9 8.48 -8.27 -13.43
N ASN A 10 8.65 -7.98 -14.72
CA ASN A 10 9.18 -6.68 -15.15
C ASN A 10 8.34 -5.51 -14.62
N GLY A 11 9.02 -4.54 -14.01
CA GLY A 11 8.39 -3.34 -13.43
C GLY A 11 7.74 -3.55 -12.06
N GLN A 12 7.73 -4.77 -11.52
CA GLN A 12 7.21 -5.05 -10.18
C GLN A 12 8.33 -5.09 -9.14
N THR A 13 8.03 -4.60 -7.95
CA THR A 13 8.94 -4.64 -6.79
C THR A 13 8.41 -5.63 -5.75
N CYS A 14 9.33 -6.32 -5.08
CA CYS A 14 9.00 -7.19 -3.95
C CYS A 14 8.67 -6.31 -2.74
N SER A 15 7.39 -6.20 -2.39
CA SER A 15 6.91 -5.49 -1.20
C SER A 15 6.05 -6.43 -0.38
N GLY A 16 6.28 -6.52 0.93
CA GLY A 16 5.48 -7.37 1.83
C GLY A 16 5.41 -8.86 1.45
N GLY A 17 6.41 -9.38 0.73
CA GLY A 17 6.41 -10.76 0.24
C GLY A 17 5.64 -10.99 -1.06
N VAL A 18 5.11 -9.94 -1.71
CA VAL A 18 4.37 -10.04 -2.97
C VAL A 18 4.93 -9.13 -4.06
N CYS A 19 4.65 -9.46 -5.32
CA CYS A 19 5.02 -8.66 -6.48
C CYS A 19 4.04 -7.49 -6.62
N CYS A 20 4.45 -6.28 -6.24
CA CYS A 20 3.60 -5.10 -6.42
C CYS A 20 4.09 -4.22 -7.55
N GLY A 21 3.14 -3.69 -8.32
CA GLY A 21 3.42 -2.68 -9.32
C GLY A 21 3.97 -1.39 -8.69
N PRO A 22 4.48 -0.46 -9.50
CA PRO A 22 4.98 0.81 -9.02
C PRO A 22 3.87 1.58 -8.27
N GLY A 23 4.23 2.17 -7.13
CA GLY A 23 3.28 2.92 -6.29
C GLY A 23 2.40 2.06 -5.37
N LEU A 24 2.47 0.73 -5.46
CA LEU A 24 1.71 -0.17 -4.60
C LEU A 24 2.59 -0.78 -3.51
N THR A 25 1.99 -0.99 -2.35
CA THR A 25 2.61 -1.60 -1.17
C THR A 25 2.02 -2.99 -0.94
N GLY A 26 2.87 -3.97 -0.61
CA GLY A 26 2.42 -5.31 -0.26
C GLY A 26 1.89 -5.35 1.17
N CYS A 27 0.58 -5.48 1.32
CA CYS A 27 -0.12 -5.59 2.60
C CYS A 27 -0.81 -6.96 2.70
N GLY A 28 -0.28 -7.83 3.56
CA GLY A 28 -0.92 -9.12 3.88
C GLY A 28 -1.12 -10.06 2.68
N GLY A 29 -0.26 -9.96 1.65
CA GLY A 29 -0.39 -10.78 0.44
C GLY A 29 -1.15 -10.11 -0.72
N SER A 30 -1.63 -8.88 -0.53
CA SER A 30 -2.25 -8.07 -1.58
C SER A 30 -1.42 -6.81 -1.85
N CYS A 31 -1.52 -6.27 -3.06
CA CYS A 31 -0.91 -4.99 -3.41
C CYS A 31 -1.95 -3.89 -3.30
N VAL A 32 -1.72 -2.92 -2.43
CA VAL A 32 -2.64 -1.82 -2.15
C VAL A 32 -1.92 -0.49 -2.32
N ASP A 33 -2.66 0.54 -2.75
CA ASP A 33 -2.13 1.90 -2.81
C ASP A 33 -2.34 2.57 -1.45
N THR A 34 -1.28 2.65 -0.65
CA THR A 34 -1.35 3.28 0.68
C THR A 34 -1.54 4.80 0.60
N LYS A 35 -1.52 5.40 -0.59
CA LYS A 35 -1.72 6.84 -0.76
C LYS A 35 -3.17 7.25 -0.92
N THR A 36 -4.03 6.31 -1.31
CA THR A 36 -5.41 6.58 -1.70
C THR A 36 -6.40 5.60 -1.08
N ASN A 37 -5.94 4.44 -0.61
CA ASN A 37 -6.81 3.46 0.04
C ASN A 37 -7.06 3.85 1.49
N GLU A 38 -8.34 4.02 1.84
CA GLU A 38 -8.79 4.39 3.18
C GLU A 38 -8.49 3.30 4.22
N ASP A 39 -8.45 2.02 3.83
CA ASP A 39 -8.14 0.90 4.75
C ASP A 39 -6.62 0.69 4.97
N HIS A 40 -5.79 1.42 4.21
CA HIS A 40 -4.32 1.28 4.22
C HIS A 40 -3.61 2.63 4.12
N CYS A 41 -4.18 3.69 4.67
CA CYS A 41 -3.70 5.04 4.45
C CYS A 41 -2.38 5.29 5.19
N GLY A 42 -1.30 5.51 4.44
CA GLY A 42 0.05 5.70 4.99
C GLY A 42 0.78 4.38 5.27
N ALA A 43 0.09 3.37 5.81
CA ALA A 43 0.64 2.06 6.09
C ALA A 43 -0.36 0.91 5.91
N CYS A 44 0.14 -0.32 5.87
CA CYS A 44 -0.70 -1.50 5.78
C CYS A 44 -1.63 -1.66 7.00
N ASN A 45 -2.93 -1.80 6.75
CA ASN A 45 -3.98 -1.92 7.79
C ASN A 45 -4.09 -0.68 8.67
N ASP A 46 -3.66 0.47 8.16
CA ASP A 46 -3.83 1.77 8.82
C ASP A 46 -5.13 2.41 8.28
N VAL A 47 -6.22 2.12 8.98
CA VAL A 47 -7.56 2.54 8.54
C VAL A 47 -7.77 4.01 8.86
N CYS A 48 -8.09 4.79 7.84
CA CYS A 48 -8.50 6.17 7.92
C CYS A 48 -10.02 6.28 7.95
N SER A 49 -10.59 7.01 8.92
CA SER A 49 -12.04 7.28 8.98
C SER A 49 -12.49 8.43 8.05
N GLY A 50 -11.63 8.85 7.13
CA GLY A 50 -11.85 9.94 6.18
C GLY A 50 -11.19 9.63 4.84
N THR A 51 -10.85 10.66 4.07
CA THR A 51 -10.23 10.48 2.75
C THR A 51 -8.72 10.29 2.88
N CYS A 52 -8.17 9.26 2.25
CA CYS A 52 -6.73 9.11 2.15
C CYS A 52 -6.15 9.97 1.03
N ILE A 53 -5.24 10.90 1.36
CA ILE A 53 -4.61 11.80 0.38
C ILE A 53 -3.10 11.72 0.53
N ASN A 54 -2.43 11.16 -0.47
CA ASN A 54 -0.97 10.97 -0.49
C ASN A 54 -0.42 10.22 0.73
N GLY A 55 -1.23 9.36 1.36
CA GLY A 55 -0.86 8.56 2.51
C GLY A 55 -1.07 9.27 3.84
N SER A 56 -1.79 10.39 3.83
CA SER A 56 -2.22 11.07 5.04
C SER A 56 -3.74 11.06 5.14
N CYS A 57 -4.23 10.81 6.35
CA CYS A 57 -5.66 10.67 6.60
C CYS A 57 -6.28 12.07 6.74
N CYS A 58 -7.23 12.40 5.85
CA CYS A 58 -7.94 13.67 5.86
C CYS A 58 -9.38 13.51 6.33
N ILE A 59 -9.70 14.03 7.52
CA ILE A 59 -11.07 14.13 8.00
C ILE A 59 -11.50 15.58 7.90
N LEU A 60 -12.52 15.85 7.08
CA LEU A 60 -13.11 17.20 6.96
C LEU A 60 -12.03 18.29 6.75
N VAL A 61 -11.11 18.06 5.80
CA VAL A 61 -9.92 18.89 5.46
C VAL A 61 -8.79 19.01 6.51
N PHE A 62 -8.85 18.29 7.64
CA PHE A 62 -7.70 18.14 8.55
C PHE A 62 -6.91 16.89 8.20
N CYS A 63 -5.66 17.09 7.79
CA CYS A 63 -4.73 16.04 7.36
C CYS A 63 -3.79 15.68 8.53
N SER A 64 -3.71 14.39 8.88
CA SER A 64 -2.84 13.84 9.93
C SER A 64 -1.89 12.78 9.39
#